data_AF-A0A855FQI6-F1
#
_entry.id   AF-A0A855FQI6-F1
#
_cell.length_a   1.000
_cell.length_b   1.000
_cell.length_c   1.000
_cell.angle_alpha   90.00
_cell.angle_beta   90.00
_cell.angle_gamma   90.00
#
_symmetry.space_group_name_H-M   'P 1'
#
loop_
_entity.id
_entity.type
_entity.pdbx_description
1 polymer ?
#
loop_
_entity_poly.entity_id
_entity_poly.type
_entity_poly.pdbx_seq_one_letter_code
_entity_poly.pdbx_strand_id
1 'polypeptide(L)'
;MLLLSCYISVIFNMGFWNYLIQHVNLNNDVIFWLTEPILILAAMNFCMQLLFWPYLHRLMVPLLLLLSSAVSYAVMMQNIYFDANMLQNIIQTNPGEASAWLTPQFWMWLVMTGLLSAQWYCWSVHISYPQPCGATYAGAIIAFLTLVVAIILLAYGSYISFFRNNKAVNHLIVPTNIIGAALKTAYNTYDAHRPLPRIGLDASHQLHEQKRLLVSISSR
;
A
#
# COMPACT_ATOMS: atom_id res chain seq x y z
N MET A 1 8.57 -20.07 -3.47
CA MET A 1 8.29 -18.62 -3.57
C MET A 1 7.28 -18.30 -4.66
N LEU A 2 7.47 -18.78 -5.91
CA LEU A 2 6.53 -18.50 -7.01
C LEU A 2 5.06 -18.85 -6.71
N LEU A 3 4.79 -20.01 -6.11
CA LEU A 3 3.42 -20.39 -5.73
C LEU A 3 2.78 -19.38 -4.77
N LEU A 4 3.52 -18.95 -3.75
CA LEU A 4 3.07 -17.96 -2.78
C LEU A 4 2.82 -16.60 -3.46
N SER A 5 3.73 -16.17 -4.33
CA SER A 5 3.58 -14.93 -5.09
C SER A 5 2.38 -14.96 -6.03
N CYS A 6 2.15 -16.09 -6.70
CA CYS A 6 0.96 -16.30 -7.55
C CYS A 6 -0.31 -16.23 -6.71
N TYR A 7 -0.34 -16.92 -5.56
CA TYR A 7 -1.44 -16.88 -4.63
C TYR A 7 -1.77 -15.44 -4.19
N ILE A 8 -0.77 -14.69 -3.72
CA ILE A 8 -0.95 -13.29 -3.29
C ILE A 8 -1.39 -12.41 -4.47
N SER A 9 -0.76 -12.58 -5.64
CA SER A 9 -1.07 -11.80 -6.84
C SER A 9 -2.47 -12.04 -7.35
N VAL A 10 -3.05 -13.23 -7.20
CA VAL A 10 -4.39 -13.54 -7.70
C VAL A 10 -5.44 -13.34 -6.61
N ILE A 11 -5.27 -13.99 -5.46
CA ILE A 11 -6.30 -14.06 -4.42
C ILE A 11 -6.38 -12.75 -3.63
N PHE A 12 -5.25 -12.23 -3.16
CA PHE A 12 -5.30 -11.02 -2.32
C PHE A 12 -5.47 -9.73 -3.12
N ASN A 13 -5.08 -9.74 -4.40
CA ASN A 13 -5.24 -8.58 -5.28
C ASN A 13 -6.52 -8.64 -6.13
N MET A 14 -7.52 -9.47 -5.78
CA MET A 14 -8.80 -9.49 -6.51
C MET A 14 -9.46 -8.12 -6.62
N GLY A 15 -9.47 -7.32 -5.55
CA GLY A 15 -10.01 -5.96 -5.58
C GLY A 15 -9.26 -5.03 -6.54
N PHE A 16 -7.94 -5.19 -6.63
CA PHE A 16 -7.13 -4.49 -7.62
C PHE A 16 -7.47 -4.91 -9.06
N TRP A 17 -7.58 -6.22 -9.33
CA TRP A 17 -7.95 -6.71 -10.67
C TRP A 17 -9.34 -6.23 -11.08
N ASN A 18 -10.31 -6.27 -10.17
CA ASN A 18 -11.65 -5.73 -10.41
C ASN A 18 -11.61 -4.24 -10.74
N TYR A 19 -10.80 -3.46 -10.02
CA TYR A 19 -10.62 -2.05 -10.32
C TYR A 19 -10.04 -1.85 -11.72
N LEU A 20 -9.01 -2.61 -12.11
CA LEU A 20 -8.43 -2.48 -13.44
C LEU A 20 -9.43 -2.83 -14.55
N ILE A 21 -10.20 -3.92 -14.40
CA ILE A 21 -11.23 -4.30 -15.39
C ILE A 21 -12.22 -3.16 -15.63
N GLN A 22 -12.54 -2.38 -14.60
CA GLN A 22 -13.50 -1.27 -14.67
C GLN A 22 -12.90 0.03 -15.23
N HIS A 23 -11.58 0.25 -15.08
CA HIS A 23 -10.94 1.55 -15.37
C HIS A 23 -9.96 1.52 -16.55
N VAL A 24 -9.54 0.34 -17.00
CA VAL A 24 -8.66 0.18 -18.16
C VAL A 24 -9.48 0.34 -19.43
N ASN A 25 -9.07 1.28 -20.30
CA ASN A 25 -9.65 1.40 -21.63
C ASN A 25 -8.81 0.62 -22.63
N LEU A 26 -9.32 -0.52 -23.10
CA LEU A 26 -8.62 -1.40 -24.04
C LEU A 26 -8.29 -0.74 -25.39
N ASN A 27 -8.79 0.45 -25.74
CA ASN A 27 -8.34 1.12 -26.95
C ASN A 27 -6.99 1.82 -26.78
N ASN A 28 -6.69 2.29 -25.56
CA ASN A 28 -5.50 3.10 -25.28
C ASN A 28 -4.48 2.36 -24.40
N ASP A 29 -4.93 1.42 -23.57
CA ASP A 29 -4.14 0.84 -22.49
C ASP A 29 -3.88 -0.67 -22.69
N VAL A 30 -3.98 -1.21 -23.91
CA VAL A 30 -3.77 -2.65 -24.21
C VAL A 30 -2.44 -3.16 -23.68
N ILE A 31 -1.36 -2.41 -23.93
CA ILE A 31 0.00 -2.80 -23.55
C ILE A 31 0.06 -2.94 -22.02
N PHE A 32 -0.46 -1.95 -21.29
CA PHE A 32 -0.54 -1.99 -19.84
C PHE A 32 -1.34 -3.21 -19.35
N TRP A 33 -2.54 -3.42 -19.91
CA TRP A 33 -3.41 -4.54 -19.54
C TRP A 33 -2.73 -5.92 -19.71
N LEU A 34 -1.98 -6.11 -20.79
CA LEU A 34 -1.28 -7.36 -21.07
C LEU A 34 -0.03 -7.55 -20.20
N THR A 35 0.71 -6.49 -19.91
CA THR A 35 1.95 -6.60 -19.12
C THR A 35 1.71 -6.63 -17.61
N GLU A 36 0.59 -6.09 -17.14
CA GLU A 36 0.31 -5.93 -15.70
C GLU A 36 0.27 -7.23 -14.89
N PRO A 37 -0.36 -8.33 -15.36
CA PRO A 37 -0.31 -9.62 -14.68
C PRO A 37 1.12 -10.14 -14.47
N ILE A 38 1.97 -9.95 -15.46
CA ILE A 38 3.37 -10.37 -15.40
C ILE A 38 4.15 -9.48 -14.44
N LEU A 39 3.92 -8.16 -14.49
CA LEU A 39 4.58 -7.20 -13.61
C LEU A 39 4.26 -7.48 -12.14
N ILE A 40 2.97 -7.64 -11.79
CA ILE A 40 2.57 -7.90 -10.40
C ILE A 40 3.13 -9.23 -9.92
N LEU A 41 3.07 -10.29 -10.72
CA LEU A 41 3.64 -11.57 -10.33
C LEU A 41 5.14 -11.46 -10.06
N ALA A 42 5.88 -10.78 -10.94
CA ALA A 42 7.31 -10.56 -10.80
C ALA A 42 7.65 -9.70 -9.58
N ALA A 43 6.92 -8.60 -9.37
CA ALA A 43 7.10 -7.70 -8.23
C ALA A 43 6.78 -8.41 -6.90
N MET A 44 5.68 -9.16 -6.83
CA MET A 44 5.33 -9.95 -5.65
C MET A 44 6.37 -11.04 -5.39
N ASN A 45 6.93 -11.65 -6.43
CA ASN A 45 8.00 -12.62 -6.26
C ASN A 45 9.29 -12.01 -5.74
N PHE A 46 9.70 -10.88 -6.30
CA PHE A 46 10.82 -10.10 -5.80
C PHE A 46 10.64 -9.72 -4.32
N CYS A 47 9.48 -9.15 -3.95
CA CYS A 47 9.17 -8.79 -2.56
C CYS A 47 9.19 -10.00 -1.61
N MET A 48 8.61 -11.14 -2.01
CA MET A 48 8.60 -12.34 -1.18
C MET A 48 9.99 -12.92 -0.98
N GLN A 49 10.85 -12.86 -2.00
CA GLN A 49 12.26 -13.26 -1.83
C GLN A 49 12.98 -12.30 -0.87
N LEU A 50 12.80 -10.98 -0.97
CA LEU A 50 13.41 -10.07 0.01
C LEU A 50 12.95 -10.35 1.45
N LEU A 51 11.69 -10.73 1.64
CA LEU A 51 11.13 -11.06 2.95
C LEU A 51 11.59 -12.43 3.49
N PHE A 52 12.16 -13.28 2.64
CA PHE A 52 12.56 -14.64 2.99
C PHE A 52 13.92 -14.68 3.70
N TRP A 53 14.07 -13.89 4.76
CA TRP A 53 15.27 -13.91 5.60
C TRP A 53 15.29 -15.19 6.45
N PRO A 54 16.45 -15.86 6.62
CA PRO A 54 16.58 -17.07 7.44
C PRO A 54 15.97 -16.87 8.83
N TYR A 55 15.16 -17.84 9.27
CA TYR A 55 14.37 -17.85 10.52
C TYR A 55 13.22 -16.83 10.61
N LEU A 56 13.41 -15.59 10.16
CA LEU A 56 12.41 -14.52 10.28
C LEU A 56 11.19 -14.73 9.39
N HIS A 57 11.37 -15.38 8.24
CA HIS A 57 10.29 -15.73 7.30
C HIS A 57 9.20 -16.61 7.93
N ARG A 58 9.49 -17.37 9.00
CA ARG A 58 8.51 -18.22 9.70
C ARG A 58 7.46 -17.40 10.45
N LEU A 59 7.79 -16.18 10.87
CA LEU A 59 6.87 -15.27 11.54
C LEU A 59 6.30 -14.24 10.55
N MET A 60 7.16 -13.63 9.73
CA MET A 60 6.75 -12.54 8.87
C MET A 60 5.77 -12.96 7.78
N VAL A 61 5.98 -14.12 7.13
CA VAL A 61 5.11 -14.53 6.02
C VAL A 61 3.69 -14.89 6.51
N PRO A 62 3.49 -15.71 7.56
CA PRO A 62 2.15 -15.95 8.10
C PRO A 62 1.43 -14.68 8.55
N LEU A 63 2.14 -13.77 9.24
CA LEU A 63 1.58 -12.49 9.66
C LEU A 63 1.17 -11.65 8.45
N LEU A 64 2.02 -11.58 7.43
CA LEU A 64 1.73 -10.88 6.19
C LEU A 64 0.51 -11.48 5.47
N LEU A 65 0.38 -12.81 5.43
CA LEU A 65 -0.77 -13.49 4.82
C LEU A 65 -2.09 -13.15 5.55
N LEU A 66 -2.08 -13.13 6.88
CA LEU A 66 -3.24 -12.76 7.68
C LEU A 66 -3.64 -11.30 7.46
N LEU A 67 -2.68 -10.37 7.53
CA LEU A 67 -2.93 -8.95 7.27
C LEU A 67 -3.39 -8.72 5.83
N SER A 68 -2.75 -9.39 4.86
CA SER A 68 -3.11 -9.30 3.44
C SER A 68 -4.53 -9.80 3.20
N SER A 69 -4.94 -10.88 3.85
CA SER A 69 -6.30 -11.39 3.74
C SER A 69 -7.33 -10.40 4.30
N ALA A 70 -7.08 -9.83 5.48
CA ALA A 70 -7.95 -8.83 6.09
C ALA A 70 -8.10 -7.58 5.20
N VAL A 71 -6.98 -7.05 4.72
CA VAL A 71 -6.97 -5.87 3.85
C VAL A 71 -7.56 -6.18 2.47
N SER A 72 -7.28 -7.36 1.91
CA SER A 72 -7.87 -7.80 0.65
C SER A 72 -9.40 -7.82 0.73
N TYR A 73 -9.98 -8.29 1.84
CA TYR A 73 -11.41 -8.23 2.06
C TYR A 73 -11.95 -6.79 2.08
N ALA A 74 -11.30 -5.91 2.85
CA ALA A 74 -11.69 -4.50 2.93
C ALA A 74 -11.63 -3.81 1.55
N VAL A 75 -10.57 -4.09 0.78
CA VAL A 75 -10.41 -3.56 -0.59
C VAL A 75 -11.48 -4.13 -1.52
N MET A 76 -11.72 -5.44 -1.50
CA MET A 76 -12.60 -6.11 -2.46
C MET A 76 -14.09 -5.94 -2.16
N MET A 77 -14.50 -6.13 -0.91
CA MET A 77 -15.93 -6.15 -0.53
C MET A 77 -16.43 -4.80 -0.04
N GLN A 78 -15.55 -4.01 0.59
CA GLN A 78 -15.91 -2.70 1.14
C GLN A 78 -15.42 -1.54 0.27
N ASN A 79 -14.73 -1.81 -0.85
CA ASN A 79 -14.17 -0.82 -1.78
C ASN A 79 -13.30 0.24 -1.09
N ILE A 80 -12.54 -0.20 -0.08
CA ILE A 80 -11.69 0.67 0.71
C ILE A 80 -10.33 0.83 0.06
N TYR A 81 -9.86 2.08 -0.02
CA TYR A 81 -8.46 2.39 -0.30
C TYR A 81 -7.66 2.30 1.00
N PHE A 82 -6.74 1.34 1.09
CA PHE A 82 -5.92 1.17 2.28
C PHE A 82 -4.72 2.13 2.24
N ASP A 83 -4.90 3.33 2.78
CA ASP A 83 -3.88 4.37 2.87
C ASP A 83 -3.49 4.69 4.33
N ALA A 84 -2.62 5.68 4.51
CA ALA A 84 -2.17 6.10 5.84
C ALA A 84 -3.31 6.62 6.71
N ASN A 85 -4.28 7.33 6.12
CA ASN A 85 -5.45 7.84 6.82
C ASN A 85 -6.32 6.68 7.30
N MET A 86 -6.53 5.67 6.45
CA MET A 86 -7.30 4.48 6.83
C MET A 86 -6.64 3.73 7.97
N LEU A 87 -5.31 3.57 7.94
CA LEU A 87 -4.58 2.95 9.04
C LEU A 87 -4.67 3.79 10.33
N GLN A 88 -4.57 5.12 10.24
CA GLN A 88 -4.76 6.00 11.39
C GLN A 88 -6.17 5.88 11.97
N ASN A 89 -7.19 5.85 11.11
CA ASN A 89 -8.57 5.64 11.51
C ASN A 89 -8.67 4.36 12.32
N ILE A 90 -8.21 3.22 11.79
CA ILE A 90 -8.26 1.91 12.49
C ILE A 90 -7.56 1.97 13.86
N ILE A 91 -6.39 2.61 13.96
CA ILE A 91 -5.64 2.75 15.22
C ILE A 91 -6.40 3.60 16.25
N GLN A 92 -7.11 4.63 15.80
CA GLN A 92 -7.85 5.56 16.64
C GLN A 92 -9.32 5.16 16.86
N THR A 93 -9.79 4.11 16.19
CA THR A 93 -11.22 3.75 16.10
C THR A 93 -11.78 3.27 17.45
N ASN A 94 -13.01 3.69 17.74
CA ASN A 94 -13.79 3.17 18.88
C ASN A 94 -14.27 1.73 18.59
N PRO A 95 -14.22 0.78 19.54
CA PRO A 95 -14.71 -0.60 19.36
C PRO A 95 -16.08 -0.75 18.68
N GLY A 96 -17.00 0.20 18.87
CA GLY A 96 -18.30 0.21 18.17
C GLY A 96 -18.17 0.32 16.65
N GLU A 97 -17.36 1.25 16.16
CA GLU A 97 -17.10 1.45 14.72
C GLU A 97 -16.24 0.31 14.14
N ALA A 98 -15.27 -0.19 14.90
CA ALA A 98 -14.44 -1.31 14.46
C ALA A 98 -15.26 -2.60 14.26
N SER A 99 -16.27 -2.83 15.09
CA SER A 99 -17.12 -4.02 15.01
C SER A 99 -17.94 -4.10 13.71
N ALA A 100 -18.31 -2.95 13.13
CA ALA A 100 -19.07 -2.88 11.89
C ALA A 100 -18.31 -3.45 10.68
N TRP A 101 -16.98 -3.54 10.77
CA TRP A 101 -16.12 -4.07 9.72
C TRP A 101 -15.97 -5.59 9.82
N LEU A 102 -16.14 -6.14 11.03
CA LEU A 102 -15.94 -7.55 11.38
C LEU A 102 -17.20 -8.39 11.13
N THR A 103 -17.67 -8.34 9.89
CA THR A 103 -18.81 -9.14 9.42
C THR A 103 -18.53 -10.66 9.43
N PRO A 104 -19.55 -11.53 9.46
CA PRO A 104 -19.34 -12.98 9.30
C PRO A 104 -18.59 -13.34 8.01
N GLN A 105 -18.83 -12.60 6.92
CA GLN A 105 -18.14 -12.77 5.64
C GLN A 105 -16.65 -12.40 5.75
N PHE A 106 -16.31 -11.37 6.53
CA PHE A 106 -14.91 -11.03 6.83
C PHE A 106 -14.20 -12.20 7.51
N TRP A 107 -14.81 -12.79 8.54
CA TRP A 107 -14.22 -13.94 9.24
C TRP A 107 -14.08 -15.16 8.35
N MET A 108 -15.09 -15.46 7.53
CA MET A 108 -15.03 -16.55 6.55
C MET A 108 -13.86 -16.33 5.57
N TRP A 109 -13.73 -15.12 5.02
CA TRP A 109 -12.64 -14.78 4.11
C TRP A 109 -11.27 -14.88 4.79
N LEU A 110 -11.16 -14.34 6.01
CA LEU A 110 -9.93 -14.35 6.81
C LEU A 110 -9.47 -15.77 7.11
N VAL A 111 -10.40 -16.65 7.50
CA VAL A 111 -10.08 -18.05 7.76
C VAL A 111 -9.65 -18.76 6.48
N MET A 112 -10.44 -18.62 5.40
CA MET A 112 -10.22 -19.36 4.16
C MET A 112 -8.96 -18.91 3.41
N THR A 113 -8.67 -17.62 3.38
CA THR A 113 -7.58 -17.06 2.58
C THR A 113 -6.38 -16.65 3.41
N GLY A 114 -6.56 -16.27 4.67
CA GLY A 114 -5.47 -15.89 5.57
C GLY A 114 -5.00 -17.06 6.42
N LEU A 115 -5.87 -17.57 7.29
CA LEU A 115 -5.49 -18.56 8.30
C LEU A 115 -5.09 -19.91 7.68
N LEU A 116 -5.88 -20.42 6.73
CA LEU A 116 -5.55 -21.66 6.04
C LEU A 116 -4.25 -21.57 5.25
N SER A 117 -4.03 -20.46 4.52
CA SER A 117 -2.80 -20.29 3.72
C SER A 117 -1.57 -20.11 4.62
N ALA A 118 -1.70 -19.36 5.73
CA ALA A 118 -0.66 -19.20 6.74
C ALA A 118 -0.30 -20.54 7.41
N GLN A 119 -1.30 -21.32 7.80
CA GLN A 119 -1.09 -22.63 8.41
C GLN A 119 -0.45 -23.60 7.41
N TRP A 120 -0.93 -23.60 6.16
CA TRP A 120 -0.36 -24.44 5.11
C TRP A 120 1.10 -24.10 4.84
N TYR A 121 1.46 -22.81 4.84
CA TYR A 121 2.83 -22.35 4.75
C TYR A 121 3.68 -22.86 5.93
N CYS A 122 3.21 -22.70 7.17
CA CYS A 122 3.93 -23.17 8.36
C CYS A 122 4.18 -24.68 8.35
N TRP A 123 3.24 -25.48 7.85
CA TRP A 123 3.36 -26.93 7.77
C TRP A 123 4.19 -27.42 6.58
N SER A 124 4.09 -26.76 5.43
CA SER A 124 4.72 -27.25 4.20
C SER A 124 6.16 -26.79 4.06
N VAL A 125 6.52 -25.65 4.64
CA VAL A 125 7.83 -25.03 4.44
C VAL A 125 8.85 -25.58 5.42
N HIS A 126 9.38 -26.76 5.08
CA HIS A 126 10.59 -27.31 5.68
C HIS A 126 11.80 -26.83 4.88
N ILE A 127 12.45 -25.77 5.34
CA ILE A 127 13.65 -25.25 4.67
C ILE A 127 14.85 -26.05 5.15
N SER A 128 15.34 -26.91 4.26
CA SER A 128 16.73 -27.36 4.31
C SER A 128 17.58 -26.22 3.78
N TYR A 129 18.30 -25.52 4.65
CA TYR A 129 19.26 -24.50 4.25
C TYR A 129 20.37 -25.17 3.43
N PRO A 130 20.42 -24.99 2.10
CA PRO A 130 21.51 -25.56 1.33
C PRO A 130 22.81 -24.86 1.72
N GLN A 131 23.91 -25.62 1.76
CA GLN A 131 25.29 -25.12 1.78
C GLN A 131 25.49 -23.97 0.76
N PRO A 132 26.46 -23.06 0.96
CA PRO A 132 26.37 -21.66 0.57
C PRO A 132 26.60 -21.45 -0.92
N CYS A 133 25.59 -21.73 -1.74
CA CYS A 133 25.48 -21.17 -3.07
C CYS A 133 24.51 -19.98 -3.03
N GLY A 134 24.82 -18.96 -2.23
CA GLY A 134 24.07 -17.69 -2.21
C GLY A 134 23.96 -17.04 -3.58
N ALA A 135 24.82 -17.42 -4.54
CA ALA A 135 24.76 -17.05 -5.94
C ALA A 135 23.43 -17.42 -6.64
N THR A 136 22.81 -18.56 -6.33
CA THR A 136 21.55 -18.95 -6.98
C THR A 136 20.36 -18.14 -6.46
N TYR A 137 20.37 -17.84 -5.15
CA TYR A 137 19.34 -17.02 -4.52
C TYR A 137 19.44 -15.55 -4.93
N ALA A 138 20.64 -14.97 -4.88
CA ALA A 138 20.89 -13.61 -5.34
C ALA A 138 20.59 -13.47 -6.85
N GLY A 139 20.94 -14.49 -7.66
CA GLY A 139 20.61 -14.54 -9.07
C GLY A 139 19.10 -14.49 -9.33
N ALA A 140 18.29 -15.20 -8.53
CA ALA A 140 16.84 -15.15 -8.64
C ALA A 140 16.28 -13.77 -8.28
N ILE A 141 16.74 -13.13 -7.20
CA ILE A 141 16.33 -11.77 -6.82
C ILE A 141 16.65 -10.79 -7.95
N ILE A 142 17.88 -10.83 -8.48
CA ILE A 142 18.30 -9.96 -9.58
C ILE A 142 17.46 -10.23 -10.83
N ALA A 143 17.17 -11.48 -11.18
CA ALA A 143 16.37 -11.83 -12.35
C ALA A 143 14.93 -11.28 -12.29
N PHE A 144 14.27 -11.36 -11.13
CA PHE A 144 12.93 -10.78 -10.99
C PHE A 144 12.96 -9.25 -10.93
N LEU A 145 14.00 -8.66 -10.31
CA LEU A 145 14.19 -7.21 -10.33
C LEU A 145 14.41 -6.69 -11.75
N THR A 146 15.28 -7.33 -12.54
CA THR A 146 15.51 -6.96 -13.93
C THR A 146 14.27 -7.14 -14.78
N LEU A 147 13.48 -8.19 -14.55
CA LEU A 147 12.20 -8.39 -15.22
C LEU A 147 11.20 -7.25 -14.93
N VAL A 148 11.05 -6.86 -13.65
CA VAL A 148 10.19 -5.73 -13.24
C VAL A 148 10.64 -4.45 -13.94
N VAL A 149 11.94 -4.13 -13.87
CA VAL A 149 12.49 -2.92 -14.50
C VAL A 149 12.31 -2.96 -16.02
N ALA A 150 12.56 -4.09 -16.66
CA ALA A 150 12.42 -4.25 -18.10
C ALA A 150 10.97 -4.00 -18.55
N ILE A 151 9.98 -4.57 -17.86
CA ILE A 151 8.57 -4.35 -18.19
C ILE A 151 8.19 -2.87 -18.06
N ILE A 152 8.58 -2.23 -16.94
CA ILE A 152 8.28 -0.81 -16.70
C ILE A 152 8.93 0.08 -17.77
N LEU A 153 10.18 -0.20 -18.16
CA LEU A 153 10.87 0.59 -19.18
C LEU A 153 10.28 0.39 -20.58
N LEU A 154 9.94 -0.85 -20.96
CA LEU A 154 9.36 -1.17 -22.27
C LEU A 154 7.95 -0.59 -22.44
N ALA A 155 7.18 -0.48 -21.35
CA ALA A 155 5.80 0.02 -21.37
C ALA A 155 5.64 1.38 -20.66
N TYR A 156 6.72 2.13 -20.46
CA TYR A 156 6.79 3.32 -19.59
C TYR A 156 5.67 4.33 -19.81
N GLY A 157 5.39 4.67 -21.08
CA GLY A 157 4.34 5.63 -21.44
C GLY A 157 2.95 5.21 -20.99
N SER A 158 2.60 3.93 -21.17
CA SER A 158 1.30 3.36 -20.79
C SER A 158 1.15 3.34 -19.27
N TYR A 159 2.19 2.92 -18.55
CA TYR A 159 2.21 2.92 -17.09
C TYR A 159 2.02 4.32 -16.51
N ILE A 160 2.79 5.30 -16.96
CA ILE A 160 2.66 6.67 -16.44
C ILE A 160 1.29 7.26 -16.73
N SER A 161 0.78 7.08 -17.95
CA SER A 161 -0.56 7.58 -18.31
C SER A 161 -1.63 7.00 -17.38
N PHE A 162 -1.62 5.67 -17.21
CA PHE A 162 -2.59 4.98 -16.38
C PHE A 162 -2.51 5.40 -14.90
N PHE A 163 -1.32 5.35 -14.29
CA PHE A 163 -1.14 5.70 -12.87
C PHE A 163 -1.36 7.19 -12.59
N ARG A 164 -1.12 8.08 -13.55
CA ARG A 164 -1.42 9.52 -13.42
C ARG A 164 -2.93 9.77 -13.36
N ASN A 165 -3.70 9.02 -14.15
CA ASN A 165 -5.15 9.14 -14.21
C ASN A 165 -5.83 8.39 -13.04
N ASN A 166 -5.23 7.30 -12.57
CA ASN A 166 -5.79 6.41 -11.54
C ASN A 166 -4.89 6.33 -10.30
N LYS A 167 -4.68 7.47 -9.62
CA LYS A 167 -3.80 7.53 -8.43
C LYS A 167 -4.19 6.58 -7.30
N ALA A 168 -5.48 6.28 -7.20
CA ALA A 168 -6.04 5.45 -6.14
C ALA A 168 -5.60 3.98 -6.23
N VAL A 169 -5.16 3.51 -7.42
CA VAL A 169 -4.72 2.14 -7.68
C VAL A 169 -3.63 1.67 -6.73
N ASN A 170 -2.68 2.54 -6.39
CA ASN A 170 -1.56 2.20 -5.50
C ASN A 170 -2.01 1.77 -4.10
N HIS A 171 -3.19 2.20 -3.66
CA HIS A 171 -3.76 1.84 -2.35
C HIS A 171 -4.56 0.53 -2.37
N LEU A 172 -4.72 -0.08 -3.54
CA LEU A 172 -5.44 -1.34 -3.73
C LEU A 172 -4.51 -2.55 -3.77
N ILE A 173 -3.23 -2.36 -4.13
CA ILE A 173 -2.28 -3.46 -4.32
C ILE A 173 -1.82 -3.98 -2.95
N VAL A 174 -2.17 -5.23 -2.66
CA VAL A 174 -1.83 -5.94 -1.41
C VAL A 174 -0.59 -6.82 -1.65
N PRO A 175 0.41 -6.82 -0.75
CA PRO A 175 0.48 -6.15 0.56
C PRO A 175 1.20 -4.80 0.54
N THR A 176 1.56 -4.27 -0.64
CA THR A 176 2.33 -3.02 -0.74
C THR A 176 1.60 -1.84 -0.11
N ASN A 177 0.26 -1.82 -0.18
CA ASN A 177 -0.58 -0.82 0.47
C ASN A 177 -0.45 -0.84 2.00
N ILE A 178 -0.35 -2.03 2.62
CA ILE A 178 -0.15 -2.19 4.07
C ILE A 178 1.17 -1.57 4.49
N ILE A 179 2.24 -1.93 3.79
CA ILE A 179 3.61 -1.45 4.08
C ILE A 179 3.67 0.07 3.86
N GLY A 180 3.13 0.55 2.74
CA GLY A 180 3.10 1.98 2.40
C GLY A 180 2.29 2.80 3.41
N ALA A 181 1.12 2.31 3.82
CA ALA A 181 0.30 2.94 4.85
C ALA A 181 1.02 2.97 6.21
N ALA A 182 1.63 1.85 6.62
CA ALA A 182 2.37 1.77 7.88
C ALA A 182 3.55 2.75 7.92
N LEU A 183 4.39 2.77 6.88
CA LEU A 183 5.53 3.68 6.79
C LEU A 183 5.11 5.14 6.77
N LYS A 184 4.08 5.47 5.98
CA LYS A 184 3.58 6.85 5.88
C LYS A 184 2.91 7.30 7.17
N THR A 185 2.16 6.44 7.85
CA THR A 185 1.58 6.74 9.16
C THR A 185 2.67 6.95 10.21
N ALA A 186 3.69 6.10 10.25
CA ALA A 186 4.83 6.27 11.16
C ALA A 186 5.56 7.59 10.91
N TYR A 187 5.80 7.93 9.64
CA TYR A 187 6.40 9.21 9.24
C TYR A 187 5.53 10.39 9.68
N ASN A 188 4.22 10.36 9.41
CA ASN A 188 3.30 11.42 9.78
C ASN A 188 3.24 11.63 11.30
N THR A 189 3.23 10.54 12.08
CA THR A 189 3.29 10.62 13.54
C THR A 189 4.60 11.24 13.99
N TYR A 190 5.74 10.85 13.40
CA TYR A 190 7.03 11.45 13.73
C TYR A 190 7.09 12.95 13.38
N ASP A 191 6.57 13.35 12.22
CA ASP A 191 6.52 14.75 11.78
C ASP A 191 5.61 15.60 12.67
N ALA A 192 4.47 15.06 13.11
CA ALA A 192 3.55 15.74 14.02
C ALA A 192 4.16 16.03 15.40
N HIS A 193 5.16 15.27 15.84
CA HIS A 193 5.89 15.52 17.10
C HIS A 193 7.06 16.51 16.95
N ARG A 194 7.36 16.98 15.73
CA ARG A 194 8.38 18.00 15.53
C ARG A 194 7.87 19.35 16.04
N PRO A 195 8.70 20.15 16.74
CA PRO A 195 8.31 21.49 17.14
C PRO A 195 7.95 22.29 15.90
N LEU A 196 6.72 22.81 15.87
CA LEU A 196 6.23 23.63 14.77
C LEU A 196 7.21 24.79 14.54
N PRO A 197 7.78 24.95 13.34
CA PRO A 197 8.64 26.08 13.06
C PRO A 197 7.83 27.35 13.28
N ARG A 198 8.38 28.28 14.08
CA ARG A 198 7.76 29.58 14.31
C ARG A 198 7.76 30.36 12.98
N ILE A 199 6.62 30.36 12.30
CA ILE A 199 6.34 31.19 11.14
C ILE A 199 5.86 32.57 11.60
N GLY A 200 6.12 33.63 10.83
CA GLY A 200 5.71 35.00 11.17
C GLY A 200 6.61 35.74 12.17
N LEU A 201 7.89 35.36 12.28
CA LEU A 201 8.87 36.09 13.10
C LEU A 201 9.25 37.46 12.49
N ASP A 202 8.87 37.70 11.24
CA ASP A 202 8.99 38.94 10.48
C ASP A 202 7.76 39.87 10.65
N ALA A 203 6.71 39.41 11.35
CA ALA A 203 5.55 40.24 11.66
C ALA A 203 5.91 41.29 12.72
N SER A 204 6.36 42.45 12.26
CA SER A 204 6.46 43.66 13.08
C SER A 204 5.07 44.28 13.22
N HIS A 205 4.57 44.37 14.46
CA HIS A 205 3.41 45.21 14.78
C HIS A 205 3.83 46.67 14.55
N GLN A 206 3.63 47.21 13.35
CA GLN A 206 3.62 48.66 13.17
C GLN A 206 2.42 49.19 13.94
N LEU A 207 2.66 49.82 15.09
CA LEU A 207 1.68 50.67 15.77
C LEU A 207 1.23 51.73 14.76
N HIS A 208 0.13 51.45 14.07
CA HIS A 208 -0.52 52.45 13.24
C HIS A 208 -1.00 53.54 14.19
N GLU A 209 -0.32 54.69 14.17
CA GLU A 209 -0.77 55.89 14.87
C GLU A 209 -2.25 56.07 14.56
N GLN A 210 -3.04 56.09 15.63
CA GLN A 210 -4.50 56.18 15.57
C GLN A 210 -4.86 57.50 14.87
N LYS A 211 -5.13 57.46 13.56
CA LYS A 211 -5.56 58.65 12.81
C LYS A 211 -6.81 59.21 13.48
N ARG A 212 -6.66 60.37 14.14
CA ARG A 212 -7.79 61.13 14.69
C ARG A 212 -8.71 61.53 13.55
N LEU A 213 -9.92 60.99 13.53
CA LEU A 213 -10.98 61.41 12.63
C LEU A 213 -11.43 62.83 13.04
N LEU A 214 -11.04 63.83 12.25
CA LEU A 214 -11.59 65.18 12.33
C LEU A 214 -12.97 65.16 11.64
N VAL A 215 -14.04 65.19 12.43
CA VAL A 215 -15.40 65.42 11.94
C VAL A 215 -15.59 66.93 11.77
N SER A 216 -15.57 67.40 10.53
CA SER A 216 -16.00 68.75 10.19
C SER A 216 -17.52 68.80 10.20
N ILE A 217 -18.09 69.57 11.15
CA ILE A 217 -19.52 69.88 11.16
C ILE A 217 -19.67 71.20 10.40
N SER A 218 -20.20 71.15 9.18
CA SER A 218 -20.63 72.33 8.43
C SER A 218 -22.06 72.69 8.86
N SER A 219 -22.22 73.68 9.73
CA SER A 219 -23.51 74.37 9.90
C SER A 219 -23.67 75.39 8.76
N ARG A 220 -24.87 75.47 8.19
CA ARG A 220 -25.24 76.47 7.17
C ARG A 220 -25.04 77.90 7.66
#